data_AF-A0A8D3B9J4-F1
#
_entry.id   AF-A0A8D3B9J4-F1
#
_cell.length_a   1.000
_cell.length_b   1.000
_cell.length_c   1.000
_cell.angle_alpha   90.00
_cell.angle_beta   90.00
_cell.angle_gamma   90.00
#
_symmetry.space_group_name_H-M   'P 1'
#
loop_
_entity.id
_entity.type
_entity.pdbx_description
1 polymer ?
#
loop_
_entity_poly.entity_id
_entity_poly.type
_entity_poly.pdbx_seq_one_letter_code
_entity_poly.pdbx_strand_id
1 'polypeptide(L)'
;MTQEAAGALKGSGHLGAGLVQASRCLHTTSQSLAPLPPLPEKPGKVRHGIFPEELFQFLYPKTGVTGPYMLGTGLILYMLSKELYVINHETISAISIGAVFIYAVKKYGQSFATFVDKINEEKVAKVQEVKDLAMSNLTQAIEDEQKEQWRAEGRSALFDAKRNNVAMLLETNYRERLHMVTNEVKRRLDYQIALQSLHLRMEQEHMVNWVEKSVIGSITPQQVSGGLQKYMLKQPMSSFSGRRLFRDVVHSTKGSRIKVHMGVQFFCTHHLRNRPEVSHVQLFTTRTHPRHPTR
;
A
#
# COMPACT_ATOMS: atom_id res chain seq x y z
N MET A 1 14.17 -1.96 49.88
CA MET A 1 14.25 -2.23 51.33
C MET A 1 13.58 -3.58 51.55
N THR A 2 14.34 -4.68 51.39
CA THR A 2 15.08 -5.43 52.45
C THR A 2 14.08 -6.24 53.29
N GLN A 3 14.15 -7.57 53.45
CA GLN A 3 15.26 -8.53 53.67
C GLN A 3 14.90 -9.89 53.02
N GLU A 4 15.81 -10.67 52.39
CA GLU A 4 16.88 -11.56 52.94
C GLU A 4 16.34 -12.70 53.83
N ALA A 5 16.78 -13.97 53.82
CA ALA A 5 17.87 -14.70 53.16
C ALA A 5 17.59 -16.24 53.29
N ALA A 6 17.95 -17.05 52.28
CA ALA A 6 18.99 -18.09 52.28
C ALA A 6 18.84 -19.32 53.20
N GLY A 7 19.13 -20.51 52.66
CA GLY A 7 19.42 -21.69 53.48
C GLY A 7 19.32 -23.03 52.75
N ALA A 8 20.32 -23.36 51.92
CA ALA A 8 20.56 -24.72 51.47
C ALA A 8 21.08 -25.58 52.63
N LEU A 9 20.62 -26.83 52.78
CA LEU A 9 21.40 -27.88 53.42
C LEU A 9 20.95 -29.29 53.00
N LYS A 10 21.98 -30.04 52.65
CA LYS A 10 22.08 -31.40 52.14
C LYS A 10 21.98 -32.40 53.29
N GLY A 11 21.37 -33.56 53.08
CA GLY A 11 21.35 -34.62 54.10
C GLY A 11 20.63 -35.88 53.66
N SER A 12 21.42 -36.84 53.16
CA SER A 12 21.10 -38.23 52.89
C SER A 12 20.66 -39.01 54.14
N GLY A 13 19.71 -39.94 53.99
CA GLY A 13 19.41 -40.94 55.01
C GLY A 13 18.26 -41.86 54.62
N HIS A 14 18.59 -43.12 54.38
CA HIS A 14 17.74 -44.22 53.94
C HIS A 14 16.98 -44.84 55.12
N LEU A 15 15.94 -45.63 54.82
CA LEU A 15 15.23 -46.64 55.63
C LEU A 15 13.88 -46.23 56.23
N GLY A 16 12.84 -46.96 55.81
CA GLY A 16 11.53 -46.97 56.46
C GLY A 16 10.43 -47.46 55.54
N ALA A 17 10.44 -48.75 55.19
CA ALA A 17 9.33 -49.39 54.49
C ALA A 17 8.07 -49.35 55.36
N GLY A 18 7.16 -48.44 55.03
CA GLY A 18 5.78 -48.41 55.51
C GLY A 18 4.87 -48.35 54.29
N LEU A 19 4.22 -49.47 53.99
CA LEU A 19 3.25 -49.62 52.92
C LEU A 19 2.02 -48.74 53.23
N VAL A 20 2.10 -47.44 52.94
CA VAL A 20 0.93 -46.56 52.90
C VAL A 20 0.22 -46.90 51.61
N GLN A 21 -0.85 -47.67 51.75
CA GLN A 21 -1.84 -47.92 50.73
C GLN A 21 -2.43 -46.58 50.29
N ALA A 22 -1.79 -45.96 49.30
CA ALA A 22 -2.33 -44.81 48.61
C ALA A 22 -3.54 -45.31 47.81
N SER A 23 -4.73 -45.22 48.42
CA SER A 23 -5.97 -45.18 47.67
C SER A 23 -5.75 -44.23 46.50
N ARG A 24 -5.86 -44.74 45.26
CA ARG A 24 -5.92 -43.91 44.07
C ARG A 24 -7.16 -43.06 44.21
N CYS A 25 -7.01 -41.89 44.83
CA CYS A 25 -7.96 -40.80 44.70
C CYS A 25 -8.01 -40.53 43.20
N LEU A 26 -9.13 -40.90 42.57
CA LEU A 26 -9.47 -40.45 41.24
C LEU A 26 -9.28 -38.95 41.22
N HIS A 27 -8.23 -38.50 40.53
CA HIS A 27 -7.92 -37.11 40.31
C HIS A 27 -9.04 -36.53 39.41
N THR A 28 -10.17 -36.20 40.01
CA THR A 28 -11.06 -35.13 39.53
C THR A 28 -10.47 -33.81 40.04
N THR A 29 -9.25 -33.53 39.62
CA THR A 29 -8.61 -32.23 39.83
C THR A 29 -8.69 -31.48 38.52
N SER A 30 -9.12 -30.23 38.61
CA SER A 30 -9.23 -29.22 37.56
C SER A 30 -7.89 -28.96 36.82
N GLN A 31 -7.36 -29.97 36.13
CA GLN A 31 -6.16 -29.92 35.28
C GLN A 31 -6.55 -29.72 33.80
N SER A 32 -7.74 -29.17 33.53
CA SER A 32 -8.28 -29.02 32.18
C SER A 32 -7.60 -27.92 31.34
N LEU A 33 -6.71 -27.11 31.93
CA LEU A 33 -6.11 -25.95 31.27
C LEU A 33 -4.66 -26.15 30.82
N ALA A 34 -4.03 -27.28 31.16
CA ALA A 34 -2.69 -27.59 30.65
C ALA A 34 -2.81 -28.13 29.21
N PRO A 35 -1.95 -27.68 28.27
CA PRO A 35 -1.88 -28.30 26.95
C PRO A 35 -1.55 -29.78 27.13
N LEU A 36 -2.54 -30.64 26.86
CA LEU A 36 -2.30 -32.08 26.83
C LEU A 36 -1.37 -32.39 25.65
N PRO A 37 -0.42 -33.32 25.83
CA PRO A 37 0.37 -33.78 24.69
C PRO A 37 -0.57 -34.32 23.60
N PRO A 38 -0.24 -34.10 22.32
CA PRO A 38 -1.05 -34.61 21.23
C PRO A 38 -1.14 -36.14 21.31
N LEU A 39 -2.29 -36.69 20.94
CA LEU A 39 -2.45 -38.14 20.86
C LEU A 39 -1.50 -38.70 19.79
N PRO A 40 -0.91 -39.88 20.03
CA PRO A 40 -0.10 -40.55 19.01
C PRO A 40 -0.96 -40.87 17.79
N GLU A 41 -0.40 -40.65 16.59
CA GLU A 41 -1.12 -40.81 15.31
C GLU A 41 -1.54 -42.26 15.05
N LYS A 42 -0.77 -43.23 15.52
CA LYS A 42 -1.02 -44.66 15.27
C LYS A 42 -1.22 -45.41 16.59
N PRO A 43 -2.27 -46.26 16.68
CA PRO A 43 -2.44 -47.14 17.82
C PRO A 43 -1.39 -48.25 17.81
N GLY A 44 -1.18 -48.87 18.97
CA GLY A 44 -0.35 -50.08 19.09
C GLY A 44 -0.87 -51.20 18.18
N LYS A 45 0.05 -51.95 17.57
CA LYS A 45 -0.30 -53.01 16.63
C LYS A 45 -0.96 -54.19 17.36
N VAL A 46 -2.08 -54.69 16.82
CA VAL A 46 -2.83 -55.83 17.36
C VAL A 46 -2.95 -56.91 16.29
N ARG A 47 -2.62 -58.16 16.63
CA ARG A 47 -2.84 -59.34 15.77
C ARG A 47 -4.18 -59.99 16.11
N HIS A 48 -4.88 -60.49 15.09
CA HIS A 48 -6.17 -61.18 15.21
C HIS A 48 -7.28 -60.38 15.94
N GLY A 49 -7.13 -59.05 16.02
CA GLY A 49 -8.12 -58.13 16.62
C GLY A 49 -8.13 -58.06 18.15
N ILE A 50 -7.59 -59.06 18.86
CA ILE A 50 -7.67 -59.16 20.33
C ILE A 50 -6.28 -59.16 20.99
N PHE A 51 -5.26 -59.72 20.34
CA PHE A 51 -3.96 -59.93 20.97
C PHE A 51 -2.96 -58.84 20.57
N PRO A 52 -2.44 -58.05 21.53
CA PRO A 52 -1.46 -57.01 21.22
C PRO A 52 -0.13 -57.61 20.76
N GLU A 53 0.58 -56.93 19.85
CA GLU A 53 1.90 -57.34 19.37
C GLU A 53 2.92 -57.43 20.51
N GLU A 54 2.75 -56.63 21.57
CA GLU A 54 3.60 -56.65 22.77
C GLU A 54 3.69 -58.04 23.40
N LEU A 55 2.60 -58.82 23.39
CA LEU A 55 2.59 -60.19 23.91
C LEU A 55 3.42 -61.12 23.02
N PHE A 56 3.38 -60.92 21.71
CA PHE A 56 4.20 -61.67 20.76
C PHE A 56 5.68 -61.31 20.91
N GLN A 57 6.00 -60.03 21.09
CA GLN A 57 7.37 -59.55 21.30
C GLN A 57 7.97 -60.07 22.62
N PHE A 58 7.15 -60.16 23.68
CA PHE A 58 7.57 -60.74 24.95
C PHE A 58 7.96 -62.23 24.83
N LEU A 59 7.20 -63.01 24.05
CA LEU A 59 7.43 -64.45 23.88
C LEU A 59 8.42 -64.80 22.75
N TYR A 60 8.67 -63.87 21.84
CA TYR A 60 9.59 -64.04 20.72
C TYR A 60 11.00 -64.53 21.11
N PRO A 61 11.70 -63.96 22.11
CA PRO A 61 13.06 -64.38 22.45
C PRO A 61 13.17 -65.79 23.05
N LYS A 62 12.05 -66.40 23.47
CA LYS A 62 12.04 -67.73 24.11
C LYS A 62 11.50 -68.83 23.20
N THR A 63 10.48 -68.51 22.41
CA THR A 63 9.70 -69.50 21.67
C THR A 63 9.54 -69.18 20.19
N GLY A 64 10.18 -68.10 19.72
CA GLY A 64 10.08 -67.64 18.33
C GLY A 64 8.66 -67.19 17.94
N VAL A 65 8.43 -67.04 16.63
CA VAL A 65 7.14 -66.59 16.07
C VAL A 65 6.01 -67.56 16.39
N THR A 66 6.30 -68.87 16.42
CA THR A 66 5.29 -69.93 16.61
C THR A 66 4.85 -70.07 18.06
N GLY A 67 5.65 -69.61 19.02
CA GLY A 67 5.37 -69.74 20.45
C GLY A 67 3.99 -69.27 20.89
N PRO A 68 3.60 -68.00 20.63
CA PRO A 68 2.27 -67.51 21.00
C PRO A 68 1.13 -68.28 20.34
N TYR A 69 1.32 -68.76 19.11
CA TYR A 69 0.30 -69.55 18.40
C TYR A 69 0.14 -70.94 19.02
N MET A 70 1.24 -71.60 19.37
CA MET A 70 1.23 -72.91 20.05
C MET A 70 0.68 -72.79 21.48
N LEU A 71 0.95 -71.67 22.16
CA LEU A 71 0.33 -71.36 23.46
C LEU A 71 -1.18 -71.20 23.29
N GLY A 72 -1.63 -70.42 22.31
CA GLY A 72 -3.05 -70.20 22.04
C GLY A 72 -3.82 -71.49 21.73
N THR A 73 -3.31 -72.31 20.79
CA THR A 73 -3.93 -73.60 20.46
C THR A 73 -3.85 -74.59 21.62
N GLY A 74 -2.73 -74.61 22.35
CA GLY A 74 -2.55 -75.44 23.54
C GLY A 74 -3.53 -75.07 24.66
N LEU A 75 -3.78 -73.78 24.88
CA LEU A 75 -4.73 -73.29 25.88
C LEU A 75 -6.17 -73.67 25.52
N ILE A 76 -6.55 -73.54 24.24
CA ILE A 76 -7.88 -73.97 23.75
C ILE A 76 -8.06 -75.48 23.93
N LEU A 77 -7.07 -76.28 23.54
CA LEU A 77 -7.12 -77.74 23.69
C LEU A 77 -7.15 -78.17 25.17
N TYR A 78 -6.41 -77.47 26.03
CA TYR A 78 -6.42 -77.69 27.47
C TYR A 78 -7.80 -77.39 28.08
N MET A 79 -8.44 -76.28 27.71
CA MET A 79 -9.78 -75.94 28.18
C MET A 79 -10.83 -76.98 27.78
N LEU A 80 -10.71 -77.55 26.57
CA LEU A 80 -11.58 -78.64 26.11
C LEU A 80 -11.29 -79.95 26.87
N SER A 81 -10.01 -80.30 27.05
CA SER A 81 -9.59 -81.54 27.72
C SER A 81 -9.91 -81.57 29.22
N LYS A 82 -9.98 -80.40 29.87
CA LYS A 82 -10.35 -80.27 31.30
C LYS A 82 -11.82 -79.94 31.52
N GLU A 83 -12.65 -80.04 30.47
CA GLU A 83 -14.09 -79.72 30.50
C GLU A 83 -14.42 -78.32 31.07
N LEU A 84 -13.45 -77.41 31.09
CA LEU A 84 -13.67 -76.00 31.44
C LEU A 84 -14.53 -75.29 30.38
N TYR A 85 -14.56 -75.83 29.15
CA TYR A 85 -15.43 -75.39 28.08
C TYR A 85 -16.30 -76.57 27.59
N VAL A 86 -17.53 -76.67 28.08
CA VAL A 86 -18.48 -77.73 27.73
C VAL A 86 -19.21 -77.39 26.42
N ILE A 87 -19.16 -78.30 25.44
CA ILE A 87 -19.82 -78.13 24.15
C ILE A 87 -21.32 -78.40 24.30
N ASN A 88 -22.08 -77.33 24.58
CA ASN A 88 -23.55 -77.32 24.58
C ASN A 88 -24.08 -76.58 23.35
N HIS A 89 -25.41 -76.63 23.12
CA HIS A 89 -26.07 -75.89 22.04
C HIS A 89 -25.77 -74.37 22.04
N GLU A 90 -25.54 -73.79 23.22
CA GLU A 90 -25.12 -72.39 23.40
C GLU A 90 -23.76 -72.08 22.73
N THR A 91 -22.85 -73.03 22.65
CA THR A 91 -21.53 -72.82 22.03
C THR A 91 -21.61 -72.69 20.51
N ILE A 92 -22.56 -73.39 19.88
CA ILE A 92 -22.84 -73.29 18.45
C ILE A 92 -23.45 -71.91 18.15
N SER A 93 -24.35 -71.44 19.02
CA SER A 93 -24.90 -70.07 18.96
C SER A 93 -23.79 -69.02 19.07
N ALA A 94 -22.89 -69.14 20.06
CA ALA A 94 -21.78 -68.21 20.25
C ALA A 94 -20.83 -68.12 19.04
N ILE A 95 -20.51 -69.25 18.40
CA ILE A 95 -19.68 -69.27 17.18
C ILE A 95 -20.39 -68.53 16.04
N SER A 96 -21.71 -68.72 15.88
CA SER A 96 -22.49 -68.05 14.84
C SER A 96 -22.52 -66.52 15.03
N ILE A 97 -22.73 -66.06 16.27
CA ILE A 97 -22.72 -64.62 16.62
C ILE A 97 -21.32 -64.04 16.42
N GLY A 98 -20.27 -64.77 16.84
CA GLY A 98 -18.88 -64.36 16.62
C GLY A 98 -18.53 -64.21 15.13
N ALA A 99 -19.00 -65.12 14.28
CA ALA A 99 -18.78 -65.05 12.83
C ALA A 99 -19.45 -63.81 12.21
N VAL A 100 -20.70 -63.51 12.60
CA VAL A 100 -21.40 -62.31 12.15
C VAL A 100 -20.70 -61.04 12.63
N PHE A 101 -20.20 -61.02 13.88
CA PHE A 101 -19.46 -59.87 14.41
C PHE A 101 -18.15 -59.61 13.64
N ILE A 102 -17.37 -60.66 13.37
CA ILE A 102 -16.14 -60.55 12.56
C ILE A 102 -16.46 -60.05 11.15
N TYR A 103 -17.56 -60.53 10.55
CA TYR A 103 -18.01 -60.07 9.24
C TYR A 103 -18.39 -58.59 9.26
N ALA A 104 -19.14 -58.15 10.26
CA ALA A 104 -19.56 -56.76 10.42
C ALA A 104 -18.36 -55.81 10.60
N VAL A 105 -17.39 -56.16 11.45
CA VAL A 105 -16.17 -55.36 11.64
C VAL A 105 -15.36 -55.27 10.36
N LYS A 106 -15.20 -56.37 9.62
CA LYS A 106 -14.47 -56.36 8.34
C LYS A 106 -15.17 -55.55 7.25
N LYS A 107 -16.50 -55.59 7.19
CA LYS A 107 -17.27 -54.94 6.13
C LYS A 107 -17.53 -53.45 6.40
N TYR A 108 -17.91 -53.11 7.63
CA TYR A 108 -18.29 -51.75 8.01
C TYR A 108 -17.16 -50.96 8.68
N GLY A 109 -16.08 -51.61 9.12
CA GLY A 109 -14.97 -50.95 9.82
C GLY A 109 -14.37 -49.79 9.04
N GLN A 110 -14.18 -49.92 7.73
CA GLN A 110 -13.63 -48.83 6.91
C GLN A 110 -14.58 -47.63 6.81
N SER A 111 -15.89 -47.87 6.68
CA SER A 111 -16.89 -46.81 6.62
C SER A 111 -17.00 -46.06 7.95
N PHE A 112 -16.93 -46.78 9.08
CA PHE A 112 -16.92 -46.13 10.40
C PHE A 112 -15.63 -45.36 10.67
N ALA A 113 -14.46 -45.88 10.28
CA ALA A 113 -13.19 -45.17 10.43
C ALA A 113 -13.22 -43.81 9.71
N THR A 114 -13.57 -43.82 8.42
CA THR A 114 -13.68 -42.58 7.64
C THR A 114 -14.75 -41.62 8.15
N PHE A 115 -15.82 -42.12 8.79
CA PHE A 115 -16.84 -41.28 9.40
C PHE A 115 -16.35 -40.59 10.68
N VAL A 116 -15.61 -41.30 11.52
CA VAL A 116 -15.00 -40.74 12.74
C VAL A 116 -13.96 -39.69 12.37
N ASP A 117 -13.13 -39.96 11.36
CA ASP A 117 -12.12 -39.01 10.88
C ASP A 117 -12.78 -37.72 10.38
N LYS A 118 -13.86 -37.81 9.59
CA LYS A 118 -14.64 -36.64 9.12
C LYS A 118 -15.19 -35.79 10.26
N ILE A 119 -15.74 -36.41 11.31
CA ILE A 119 -16.25 -35.65 12.46
C ILE A 119 -15.13 -34.89 13.15
N ASN A 120 -13.93 -35.48 13.25
CA ASN A 120 -12.78 -34.82 13.85
C ASN A 120 -12.30 -33.66 12.98
N GLU A 121 -12.18 -33.87 11.66
CA GLU A 121 -11.82 -32.84 10.68
C GLU A 121 -12.82 -31.67 10.70
N GLU A 122 -14.13 -31.93 10.71
CA GLU A 122 -15.15 -30.88 10.78
C GLU A 122 -15.08 -30.05 12.07
N LYS A 123 -14.76 -30.68 13.21
CA LYS A 123 -14.58 -29.95 14.48
C LYS A 123 -13.37 -29.05 14.41
N VAL A 124 -12.25 -29.54 13.88
CA VAL A 124 -11.03 -28.75 13.70
C VAL A 124 -11.26 -27.61 12.72
N ALA A 125 -11.94 -27.87 11.60
CA ALA A 125 -12.26 -26.87 10.59
C ALA A 125 -13.14 -25.75 11.17
N LYS A 126 -14.22 -26.07 11.88
CA LYS A 126 -15.08 -25.07 12.53
C LYS A 126 -14.32 -24.20 13.53
N VAL A 127 -13.45 -24.81 14.34
CA VAL A 127 -12.62 -24.06 15.31
C VAL A 127 -11.65 -23.14 14.57
N GLN A 128 -11.07 -23.61 13.47
CA GLN A 128 -10.15 -22.82 12.66
C GLN A 128 -10.87 -21.66 11.95
N GLU A 129 -12.05 -21.90 11.37
CA GLU A 129 -12.88 -20.85 10.77
C GLU A 129 -13.27 -19.76 11.77
N VAL A 130 -13.72 -20.14 12.97
CA VAL A 130 -14.07 -19.16 14.02
C VAL A 130 -12.83 -18.35 14.44
N LYS A 131 -11.67 -19.00 14.54
CA LYS A 131 -10.40 -18.33 14.85
C LYS A 131 -10.00 -17.36 13.73
N ASP A 132 -10.10 -17.76 12.47
CA ASP A 132 -9.71 -16.94 11.32
C ASP A 132 -10.67 -15.75 11.14
N LEU A 133 -11.98 -15.96 11.35
CA LEU A 133 -12.97 -14.87 11.40
C LEU A 133 -12.67 -13.90 12.54
N ALA A 134 -12.36 -14.39 13.74
CA ALA A 134 -11.99 -13.54 14.86
C ALA A 134 -10.71 -12.74 14.58
N MET A 135 -9.70 -13.37 13.98
CA MET A 135 -8.47 -12.69 13.56
C MET A 135 -8.75 -11.59 12.53
N SER A 136 -9.54 -11.89 11.50
CA SER A 136 -9.93 -10.90 10.48
C SER A 136 -10.71 -9.72 11.06
N ASN A 137 -11.63 -9.99 11.99
CA ASN A 137 -12.41 -8.93 12.64
C ASN A 137 -11.51 -8.03 13.50
N LEU A 138 -10.56 -8.62 14.22
CA LEU A 138 -9.59 -7.88 15.03
C LEU A 138 -8.64 -7.04 14.15
N THR A 139 -8.17 -7.57 13.02
CA THR A 139 -7.33 -6.79 12.09
C THR A 139 -8.09 -5.63 11.48
N GLN A 140 -9.35 -5.83 11.08
CA GLN A 140 -10.20 -4.74 10.58
C GLN A 140 -10.43 -3.66 11.63
N ALA A 141 -10.71 -4.04 12.87
CA ALA A 141 -10.87 -3.10 13.98
C ALA A 141 -9.59 -2.27 14.23
N ILE A 142 -8.40 -2.89 14.14
CA ILE A 142 -7.11 -2.19 14.26
C ILE A 142 -6.92 -1.18 13.12
N GLU A 143 -7.21 -1.57 11.88
CA GLU A 143 -7.10 -0.67 10.73
C GLU A 143 -8.04 0.53 10.83
N ASP A 144 -9.26 0.31 11.32
CA ASP A 144 -10.24 1.39 11.48
C ASP A 144 -9.85 2.33 12.61
N GLU A 145 -9.36 1.81 13.74
CA GLU A 145 -8.82 2.63 14.84
C GLU A 145 -7.61 3.46 14.36
N GLN A 146 -6.71 2.88 13.56
CA GLN A 146 -5.57 3.60 13.00
C GLN A 146 -6.02 4.73 12.06
N LYS A 147 -7.08 4.52 11.26
CA LYS A 147 -7.66 5.58 10.42
C LYS A 147 -8.26 6.70 11.26
N GLU A 148 -8.93 6.40 12.37
CA GLU A 148 -9.48 7.42 13.25
C GLU A 148 -8.37 8.22 13.96
N GLN A 149 -7.29 7.56 14.40
CA GLN A 149 -6.11 8.24 14.95
C GLN A 149 -5.49 9.19 13.92
N TRP A 150 -5.31 8.74 12.67
CA TRP A 150 -4.83 9.57 11.58
C TRP A 150 -5.72 10.80 11.32
N ARG A 151 -7.05 10.64 11.39
CA ARG A 151 -8.00 11.75 11.24
C ARG A 151 -7.91 12.73 12.41
N ALA A 152 -7.72 12.24 13.63
CA ALA A 152 -7.56 13.08 14.82
C ALA A 152 -6.27 13.93 14.73
N GLU A 153 -5.15 13.31 14.33
CA GLU A 153 -3.89 14.01 14.08
C GLU A 153 -4.03 15.07 12.98
N GLY A 154 -4.64 14.70 11.85
CA GLY A 154 -4.86 15.60 10.71
C GLY A 154 -5.76 16.81 11.01
N ARG A 155 -6.58 16.76 12.07
CA ARG A 155 -7.44 17.88 12.48
C ARG A 155 -6.63 19.13 12.88
N SER A 156 -5.48 18.94 13.53
CA SER A 156 -4.58 20.04 13.90
C SER A 156 -4.03 20.76 12.66
N ALA A 157 -3.53 20.00 11.68
CA ALA A 157 -3.04 20.51 10.40
C ALA A 157 -4.13 21.27 9.63
N LEU A 158 -5.38 20.81 9.68
CA LEU A 158 -6.51 21.52 9.07
C LEU A 158 -6.75 22.89 9.73
N PHE A 159 -6.63 22.98 11.05
CA PHE A 159 -6.75 24.26 11.75
C PHE A 159 -5.57 25.19 11.48
N ASP A 160 -4.36 24.66 11.39
CA ASP A 160 -3.17 25.44 11.02
C ASP A 160 -3.29 25.99 9.59
N ALA A 161 -3.72 25.17 8.63
CA ALA A 161 -3.98 25.61 7.26
C ALA A 161 -5.04 26.72 7.19
N LYS A 162 -6.12 26.62 7.98
CA LYS A 162 -7.14 27.67 8.07
C LYS A 162 -6.59 28.96 8.67
N ARG A 163 -5.80 28.88 9.76
CA ARG A 163 -5.14 30.05 10.36
C ARG A 163 -4.19 30.73 9.37
N ASN A 164 -3.38 29.95 8.66
CA ASN A 164 -2.46 30.45 7.65
C ASN A 164 -3.19 31.08 6.45
N ASN A 165 -4.29 30.49 5.98
CA ASN A 165 -5.11 31.08 4.92
C ASN A 165 -5.69 32.44 5.31
N VAL A 166 -6.19 32.58 6.54
CA VAL A 166 -6.69 33.88 7.04
C VAL A 166 -5.56 34.90 7.13
N ALA A 167 -4.41 34.51 7.68
CA ALA A 167 -3.24 35.39 7.76
C ALA A 167 -2.77 35.87 6.37
N MET A 168 -2.72 34.96 5.39
CA MET A 168 -2.37 35.27 4.00
C MET A 168 -3.40 36.20 3.33
N LEU A 169 -4.70 36.01 3.58
CA LEU A 169 -5.74 36.90 3.07
C LEU A 169 -5.57 38.32 3.63
N LEU A 170 -5.30 38.44 4.92
CA LEU A 170 -5.08 39.75 5.57
C LEU A 170 -3.86 40.46 4.99
N GLU A 171 -2.75 39.75 4.81
CA GLU A 171 -1.53 40.30 4.19
C GLU A 171 -1.76 40.70 2.73
N THR A 172 -2.53 39.91 1.98
CA THR A 172 -2.87 40.22 0.59
C THR A 172 -3.73 41.48 0.50
N ASN A 173 -4.76 41.60 1.34
CA ASN A 173 -5.59 42.80 1.42
C ASN A 173 -4.76 44.04 1.81
N TYR A 174 -3.82 43.89 2.74
CA TYR A 174 -2.92 44.97 3.12
C TYR A 174 -2.05 45.43 1.94
N ARG A 175 -1.41 44.49 1.23
CA ARG A 175 -0.61 44.79 0.03
C ARG A 175 -1.43 45.40 -1.09
N GLU A 176 -2.65 44.91 -1.31
CA GLU A 176 -3.56 45.46 -2.31
C GLU A 176 -3.90 46.92 -2.02
N ARG A 177 -4.19 47.26 -0.76
CA ARG A 177 -4.43 48.65 -0.34
C ARG A 177 -3.22 49.54 -0.56
N LEU A 178 -2.01 49.07 -0.23
CA LEU A 178 -0.77 49.82 -0.49
C LEU A 178 -0.52 50.01 -1.99
N HIS A 179 -0.73 48.96 -2.79
CA HIS A 179 -0.59 49.03 -4.25
C HIS A 179 -1.62 49.97 -4.88
N MET A 180 -2.86 49.97 -4.39
CA MET A 180 -3.90 50.91 -4.83
C MET A 180 -3.47 52.36 -4.60
N VAL A 181 -3.02 52.70 -3.39
CA VAL A 181 -2.53 54.06 -3.08
C VAL A 181 -1.33 54.43 -3.95
N THR A 182 -0.38 53.51 -4.11
CA THR A 182 0.81 53.73 -4.95
C THR A 182 0.44 53.97 -6.41
N ASN A 183 -0.50 53.19 -6.95
CA ASN A 183 -1.00 53.35 -8.31
C ASN A 183 -1.76 54.67 -8.50
N GLU A 184 -2.56 55.11 -7.52
CA GLU A 184 -3.26 56.40 -7.58
C GLU A 184 -2.28 57.59 -7.57
N VAL A 185 -1.25 57.55 -6.73
CA VAL A 185 -0.20 58.59 -6.72
C VAL A 185 0.55 58.59 -8.05
N LYS A 186 0.94 57.42 -8.55
CA LYS A 186 1.60 57.29 -9.85
C LYS A 186 0.72 57.83 -10.98
N ARG A 187 -0.57 57.51 -10.99
CA ARG A 187 -1.53 58.01 -12.00
C ARG A 187 -1.58 59.53 -12.04
N ARG A 188 -1.53 60.20 -10.89
CA ARG A 188 -1.48 61.68 -10.81
C ARG A 188 -0.18 62.24 -11.38
N LEU A 189 0.95 61.60 -11.11
CA LEU A 189 2.25 62.01 -11.63
C LEU A 189 2.35 61.78 -13.14
N ASP A 190 1.95 60.60 -13.61
CA ASP A 190 1.91 60.24 -15.02
C ASP A 190 0.99 61.21 -15.80
N TYR A 191 -0.12 61.64 -15.20
CA TYR A 191 -0.99 62.67 -15.77
C TYR A 191 -0.27 64.01 -15.97
N GLN A 192 0.51 64.47 -14.99
CA GLN A 192 1.28 65.71 -15.11
C GLN A 192 2.35 65.61 -16.20
N ILE A 193 3.07 64.49 -16.26
CA ILE A 193 4.07 64.24 -17.30
C ILE A 193 3.39 64.20 -18.68
N ALA A 194 2.23 63.56 -18.80
CA ALA A 194 1.46 63.51 -20.03
C ALA A 194 1.02 64.92 -20.47
N LEU A 195 0.53 65.76 -19.55
CA LEU A 195 0.19 67.16 -19.85
C LEU A 195 1.40 67.96 -20.34
N GLN A 196 2.56 67.81 -19.69
CA GLN A 196 3.80 68.48 -20.13
C GLN A 196 4.22 68.02 -21.52
N SER A 197 4.18 66.71 -21.79
CA SER A 197 4.51 66.16 -23.11
C SER A 197 3.53 66.63 -24.20
N LEU A 198 2.25 66.77 -23.87
CA LEU A 198 1.23 67.30 -24.77
C LEU A 198 1.50 68.78 -25.08
N HIS A 199 1.79 69.59 -24.05
CA HIS A 199 2.08 71.01 -24.23
C HIS A 199 3.28 71.22 -25.17
N LEU A 200 4.39 70.53 -24.91
CA LEU A 200 5.57 70.56 -25.78
C LEU A 200 5.22 70.11 -27.22
N ARG A 201 4.38 69.09 -27.37
CA ARG A 201 3.95 68.62 -28.70
C ARG A 201 3.08 69.66 -29.41
N MET A 202 2.15 70.31 -28.72
CA MET A 202 1.32 71.37 -29.28
C MET A 202 2.13 72.60 -29.65
N GLU A 203 3.11 73.00 -28.83
CA GLU A 203 4.04 74.08 -29.15
C GLU A 203 4.85 73.75 -30.40
N GLN A 204 5.38 72.53 -30.49
CA GLN A 204 6.11 72.05 -31.67
C GLN A 204 5.22 72.03 -32.91
N GLU A 205 4.00 71.49 -32.84
CA GLU A 205 3.04 71.47 -33.95
C GLU A 205 2.65 72.89 -34.37
N HIS A 206 2.39 73.80 -33.42
CA HIS A 206 2.08 75.20 -33.71
C HIS A 206 3.27 75.92 -34.36
N MET A 207 4.49 75.71 -33.85
CA MET A 207 5.72 76.26 -34.41
C MET A 207 5.93 75.77 -35.85
N VAL A 208 5.79 74.46 -36.10
CA VAL A 208 5.90 73.88 -37.46
C VAL A 208 4.87 74.50 -38.39
N ASN A 209 3.59 74.56 -37.98
CA ASN A 209 2.51 75.16 -38.77
C ASN A 209 2.72 76.66 -39.02
N TRP A 210 3.25 77.40 -38.05
CA TRP A 210 3.57 78.83 -38.20
C TRP A 210 4.74 79.03 -39.17
N VAL A 211 5.82 78.24 -39.04
CA VAL A 211 6.95 78.27 -39.97
C VAL A 211 6.50 77.94 -41.39
N GLU A 212 5.68 76.90 -41.57
CA GLU A 212 5.12 76.54 -42.88
C GLU A 212 4.32 77.70 -43.49
N LYS A 213 3.41 78.32 -42.73
CA LYS A 213 2.62 79.48 -43.19
C LYS A 213 3.48 80.70 -43.48
N SER A 214 4.45 81.02 -42.64
CA SER A 214 5.39 82.13 -42.83
C SER A 214 6.29 81.90 -44.04
N VAL A 215 6.71 80.66 -44.31
CA VAL A 215 7.46 80.30 -45.51
C VAL A 215 6.55 80.42 -46.74
N ILE A 216 5.34 79.85 -46.74
CA ILE A 216 4.38 79.96 -47.86
C ILE A 216 4.03 81.44 -48.14
N GLY A 217 3.85 82.26 -47.11
CA GLY A 217 3.49 83.67 -47.24
C GLY A 217 4.64 84.61 -47.63
N SER A 218 5.88 84.32 -47.21
CA SER A 218 7.08 85.08 -47.62
C SER A 218 7.55 84.75 -49.03
N ILE A 219 7.03 83.67 -49.60
CA ILE A 219 7.25 83.25 -50.96
C ILE A 219 6.22 83.91 -51.88
N THR A 220 6.66 84.82 -52.76
CA THR A 220 5.83 85.26 -53.90
C THR A 220 5.68 84.08 -54.88
N PRO A 221 4.50 83.78 -55.46
CA PRO A 221 4.36 82.68 -56.44
C PRO A 221 5.29 82.81 -57.65
N GLN A 222 5.87 83.99 -57.91
CA GLN A 222 6.90 84.22 -58.92
C GLN A 222 8.32 83.76 -58.54
N GLN A 223 8.67 83.63 -57.26
CA GLN A 223 10.03 83.26 -56.83
C GLN A 223 10.26 81.73 -56.73
N VAL A 224 9.20 80.94 -56.46
CA VAL A 224 9.30 79.46 -56.39
C VAL A 224 9.64 78.87 -57.75
N SER A 225 8.88 79.24 -58.78
CA SER A 225 9.07 78.70 -60.13
C SER A 225 10.41 79.16 -60.72
N GLY A 226 10.83 80.40 -60.46
CA GLY A 226 12.11 80.94 -60.97
C GLY A 226 13.35 80.44 -60.23
N GLY A 227 13.28 80.25 -58.90
CA GLY A 227 14.41 79.78 -58.09
C GLY A 227 14.62 78.27 -58.21
N LEU A 228 13.56 77.47 -58.07
CA LEU A 228 13.66 76.01 -58.16
C LEU A 228 14.01 75.53 -59.57
N GLN A 229 13.51 76.16 -60.64
CA GLN A 229 13.96 75.85 -62.00
C GLN A 229 15.46 76.16 -62.19
N LYS A 230 15.98 77.22 -61.57
CA LYS A 230 17.40 77.59 -61.68
C LYS A 230 18.33 76.61 -60.95
N TYR A 231 17.90 75.98 -59.87
CA TYR A 231 18.72 74.97 -59.16
C TYR A 231 18.51 73.54 -59.69
N MET A 232 17.34 73.20 -60.25
CA MET A 232 17.13 71.94 -60.98
C MET A 232 17.83 71.90 -62.35
N LEU A 233 17.89 73.02 -63.10
CA LEU A 233 18.62 73.09 -64.39
C LEU A 233 20.14 73.24 -64.25
N LYS A 234 20.65 73.57 -63.07
CA LYS A 234 22.09 73.79 -62.82
C LYS A 234 22.81 72.60 -62.18
N GLN A 235 22.13 71.46 -61.99
CA GLN A 235 22.80 70.18 -61.76
C GLN A 235 22.88 69.39 -63.06
N PRO A 236 24.02 69.40 -63.78
CA PRO A 236 24.36 68.26 -64.60
C PRO A 236 24.56 67.04 -63.68
N MET A 237 23.95 65.93 -64.07
CA MET A 237 24.32 64.55 -63.72
C MET A 237 25.76 64.40 -63.17
N SER A 238 25.94 64.48 -61.85
CA SER A 238 27.18 64.05 -61.20
C SER A 238 26.96 63.71 -59.73
N SER A 239 26.14 62.70 -59.45
CA SER A 239 26.48 61.62 -58.50
C SER A 239 25.36 60.58 -58.48
N PHE A 240 25.22 59.88 -59.61
CA PHE A 240 24.68 58.52 -59.64
C PHE A 240 25.86 57.56 -59.40
N SER A 241 26.56 57.74 -58.28
CA SER A 241 27.64 56.88 -57.79
C SER A 241 27.51 56.81 -56.27
N GLY A 242 26.55 56.01 -55.84
CA GLY A 242 26.18 55.91 -54.42
C GLY A 242 24.92 55.08 -54.19
N ARG A 243 24.63 54.11 -55.08
CA ARG A 243 23.69 53.03 -54.73
C ARG A 243 24.41 52.12 -53.75
N ARG A 244 24.20 52.35 -52.45
CA ARG A 244 24.00 51.29 -51.47
C ARG A 244 23.53 51.88 -50.14
N LEU A 245 22.41 51.33 -49.67
CA LEU A 245 21.93 51.31 -48.29
C LEU A 245 21.43 52.65 -47.72
N PHE A 246 20.11 52.88 -47.84
CA PHE A 246 19.18 52.96 -46.70
C PHE A 246 17.83 53.49 -47.17
N ARG A 247 17.03 52.62 -47.79
CA ARG A 247 15.58 52.71 -47.76
C ARG A 247 15.05 51.31 -48.03
N ASP A 248 14.75 50.61 -46.94
CA ASP A 248 13.79 49.51 -46.83
C ASP A 248 13.74 49.08 -45.36
N VAL A 249 13.09 49.87 -44.49
CA VAL A 249 12.43 49.33 -43.27
C VAL A 249 11.24 50.22 -42.91
N VAL A 250 10.24 50.25 -43.77
CA VAL A 250 8.83 50.21 -43.34
C VAL A 250 8.14 49.21 -44.26
N HIS A 251 8.26 47.93 -43.90
CA HIS A 251 7.15 46.97 -43.80
C HIS A 251 7.69 45.53 -43.74
N SER A 252 7.24 44.81 -42.70
CA SER A 252 7.30 43.35 -42.57
C SER A 252 8.69 42.78 -42.30
N THR A 253 8.89 42.04 -41.22
CA THR A 253 8.59 40.61 -41.33
C THR A 253 8.51 39.94 -39.95
N LYS A 254 7.40 39.24 -39.77
CA LYS A 254 7.36 37.99 -39.02
C LYS A 254 8.50 37.08 -39.48
N GLY A 255 9.21 36.47 -38.53
CA GLY A 255 9.66 35.08 -38.68
C GLY A 255 11.12 34.83 -39.05
N SER A 256 11.79 34.16 -38.09
CA SER A 256 12.78 33.08 -38.27
C SER A 256 14.26 33.40 -38.45
N ARG A 257 15.01 33.02 -37.39
CA ARG A 257 16.18 32.10 -37.36
C ARG A 257 17.44 32.65 -38.07
N ILE A 258 18.60 32.77 -37.41
CA ILE A 258 19.57 31.69 -37.18
C ILE A 258 20.77 32.26 -36.38
N LYS A 259 21.13 31.57 -35.29
CA LYS A 259 22.51 31.14 -34.90
C LYS A 259 23.70 31.97 -35.43
N VAL A 260 24.49 32.54 -34.53
CA VAL A 260 25.96 32.55 -34.69
C VAL A 260 26.61 32.15 -33.38
N HIS A 261 27.60 31.28 -33.54
CA HIS A 261 28.34 30.53 -32.55
C HIS A 261 29.80 31.01 -32.61
N MET A 262 30.47 31.05 -31.45
CA MET A 262 31.94 30.98 -31.15
C MET A 262 32.16 31.88 -29.92
N GLY A 263 32.44 31.37 -28.72
CA GLY A 263 33.49 30.41 -28.35
C GLY A 263 34.72 31.23 -27.90
N VAL A 264 35.45 30.99 -26.82
CA VAL A 264 35.71 29.82 -25.96
C VAL A 264 36.48 30.34 -24.72
N GLN A 265 36.17 29.81 -23.53
CA GLN A 265 36.99 29.55 -22.32
C GLN A 265 36.00 29.56 -21.12
N PHE A 266 35.82 28.58 -20.22
CA PHE A 266 36.61 27.45 -19.76
C PHE A 266 35.68 26.46 -18.97
N PHE A 267 36.13 25.20 -18.83
CA PHE A 267 35.77 24.18 -17.82
C PHE A 267 34.59 23.19 -18.01
N CYS A 268 34.93 22.03 -18.62
CA CYS A 268 34.69 20.63 -18.18
C CYS A 268 34.34 20.42 -16.69
N THR A 269 33.69 19.36 -16.16
CA THR A 269 33.04 18.10 -16.59
C THR A 269 32.54 17.41 -15.31
N HIS A 270 31.36 16.78 -15.32
CA HIS A 270 31.04 15.40 -14.83
C HIS A 270 29.54 15.33 -14.46
N HIS A 271 28.67 14.67 -15.24
CA HIS A 271 28.39 13.22 -15.25
C HIS A 271 27.20 12.86 -14.33
N LEU A 272 26.01 12.72 -14.92
CA LEU A 272 25.18 11.51 -14.92
C LEU A 272 23.71 11.87 -15.18
N ARG A 273 23.26 11.43 -16.36
CA ARG A 273 21.86 11.31 -16.74
C ARG A 273 21.56 9.82 -16.73
N ASN A 274 20.55 9.37 -16.01
CA ASN A 274 19.81 8.18 -16.38
C ASN A 274 18.31 8.53 -16.46
N ARG A 275 17.77 8.25 -17.64
CA ARG A 275 16.37 8.23 -18.07
C ARG A 275 15.61 7.04 -17.40
N PRO A 276 14.39 6.68 -17.84
CA PRO A 276 13.10 7.40 -17.92
C PRO A 276 12.02 6.58 -17.15
N GLU A 277 10.78 7.04 -16.93
CA GLU A 277 9.57 6.71 -17.70
C GLU A 277 8.39 6.91 -16.72
N VAL A 278 7.38 7.72 -17.06
CA VAL A 278 6.04 7.29 -17.52
C VAL A 278 5.02 7.17 -16.39
N SER A 279 4.15 8.19 -16.34
CA SER A 279 2.68 8.07 -16.38
C SER A 279 1.82 8.42 -15.17
N HIS A 280 0.89 9.33 -15.50
CA HIS A 280 -0.50 9.47 -15.05
C HIS A 280 -0.79 10.03 -13.65
N VAL A 281 -0.97 11.35 -13.61
CA VAL A 281 -1.97 12.00 -12.75
C VAL A 281 -3.07 12.53 -13.68
N GLN A 282 -4.17 11.79 -13.79
CA GLN A 282 -5.44 12.31 -14.31
C GLN A 282 -6.27 12.81 -13.13
N LEU A 283 -6.54 14.11 -13.12
CA LEU A 283 -7.55 14.74 -12.27
C LEU A 283 -8.95 14.37 -12.78
N PHE A 284 -9.72 13.66 -11.96
CA PHE A 284 -11.16 13.56 -12.10
C PHE A 284 -11.81 14.81 -11.49
N THR A 285 -12.56 15.55 -12.30
CA THR A 285 -13.51 16.56 -11.83
C THR A 285 -14.93 16.06 -12.06
N THR A 286 -15.85 16.54 -11.22
CA THR A 286 -17.18 16.00 -10.96
C THR A 286 -18.26 16.45 -11.96
N ARG A 287 -19.11 15.48 -12.35
CA ARG A 287 -20.59 15.48 -12.28
C ARG A 287 -21.40 16.45 -13.15
N THR A 288 -22.16 15.90 -14.12
CA THR A 288 -23.56 16.27 -14.40
C THR A 288 -24.35 15.04 -14.91
N HIS A 289 -25.53 14.81 -14.33
CA HIS A 289 -26.52 13.80 -14.73
C HIS A 289 -27.37 14.34 -15.90
N PRO A 290 -27.90 13.46 -16.76
CA PRO A 290 -29.34 13.55 -17.05
C PRO A 290 -30.07 12.20 -17.06
N ARG A 291 -31.41 12.31 -16.98
CA ARG A 291 -32.42 11.26 -16.80
C ARG A 291 -32.72 10.49 -18.09
N HIS A 292 -33.23 9.27 -17.90
CA HIS A 292 -33.91 8.36 -18.83
C HIS A 292 -34.93 9.02 -19.79
N PRO A 293 -35.24 8.37 -20.93
CA PRO A 293 -36.43 7.51 -20.95
C PRO A 293 -36.26 6.18 -21.71
N THR A 294 -36.92 5.16 -21.17
CA THR A 294 -37.30 3.90 -21.81
C THR A 294 -38.43 4.11 -22.82
N ARG A 295 -38.35 3.40 -23.96
CA ARG A 295 -39.49 2.93 -24.74
C ARG A 295 -39.14 1.54 -25.28
#